data_AF-A0A2T0A201-F1
#
_entry.id   AF-A0A2T0A201-F1
#
_cell.length_a   1.000
_cell.length_b   1.000
_cell.length_c   1.000
_cell.angle_alpha   90.00
_cell.angle_beta   90.00
_cell.angle_gamma   90.00
#
_symmetry.space_group_name_H-M   'P 1'
#
loop_
_entity.id
_entity.type
_entity.pdbx_description
1 polymer ?
#
loop_
_entity_poly.entity_id
_entity_poly.type
_entity_poly.pdbx_seq_one_letter_code
_entity_poly.pdbx_strand_id
1 'polypeptide(L)'
;MRDRFTRTEDPEVRDTWKLAVFAADFLHDDAPTLLYHANDPKAPLVHRLGQFVVALHILSVKKPRSIMDSQMPGSFSSPFEPSLPFLREVIQQPELRLGEEELLFWLWWVVASHLRKFPWDTMPLEKAYSILEVGLAPFVLADCAVERSDSQVLTPLAAQSPSPANRFLAYTLLDHLISDFDRVPGSTGHLVAGEAAQMALLRVLAVECPFANMRDAAVGLVKKVVLSKLDSDETADSLFLSDTLFASPLGHSLLTASPPSPSSSDVPPAATTSMSAEEFVEQYHRGVMERLSFVYVLLKQDTANRTHIASPSTLGRIQSSLLDPLSSLFESWSSSSSAAAPLDAAIQLEVELVKDLLDRVEGAVREVQR
;
A
#
# COMPACT_ATOMS: atom_id res chain seq x y z
N MET A 1 0.81 20.28 25.59
CA MET A 1 1.67 19.09 25.78
C MET A 1 1.94 18.75 27.25
N ARG A 2 1.23 19.32 28.26
CA ARG A 2 1.56 19.07 29.67
C ARG A 2 1.06 17.73 30.26
N ASP A 3 0.07 17.08 29.63
CA ASP A 3 -0.58 15.90 30.24
C ASP A 3 -0.58 14.63 29.36
N ARG A 4 0.51 14.36 28.62
CA ARG A 4 0.62 13.11 27.82
C ARG A 4 1.58 12.06 28.37
N PHE A 5 2.29 12.34 29.47
CA PHE A 5 3.09 11.33 30.14
C PHE A 5 2.20 10.59 31.14
N THR A 6 1.84 9.35 30.83
CA THR A 6 1.04 8.52 31.74
C THR A 6 1.81 8.25 33.03
N ARG A 7 1.06 7.92 34.09
CA ARG A 7 1.54 7.80 35.48
C ARG A 7 2.56 6.66 35.73
N THR A 8 2.98 5.95 34.69
CA THR A 8 3.71 4.68 34.76
C THR A 8 5.19 4.77 34.36
N GLU A 9 5.68 5.92 33.90
CA GLU A 9 7.09 6.09 33.54
C GLU A 9 7.95 6.50 34.75
N ASP A 10 9.17 5.95 34.81
CA ASP A 10 10.18 6.25 35.82
C ASP A 10 10.44 7.78 35.91
N PRO A 11 10.48 8.37 37.12
CA PRO A 11 10.78 9.79 37.32
C PRO A 11 12.04 10.28 36.59
N GLU A 12 13.10 9.48 36.53
CA GLU A 12 14.36 9.85 35.86
C GLU A 12 14.20 9.93 34.34
N VAL A 13 13.43 9.00 33.77
CA VAL A 13 13.09 8.99 32.34
C VAL A 13 12.26 10.23 32.01
N ARG A 14 11.28 10.56 32.86
CA ARG A 14 10.43 11.75 32.67
C ARG A 14 11.24 13.05 32.71
N ASP A 15 12.18 13.20 33.64
CA ASP A 15 13.00 14.41 33.76
C ASP A 15 14.03 14.53 32.63
N THR A 16 14.57 13.40 32.17
CA THR A 16 15.42 13.34 30.97
C THR A 16 14.65 13.80 29.73
N TRP A 17 13.42 13.32 29.54
CA TRP A 17 12.56 13.75 28.42
C TRP A 17 12.18 15.23 28.50
N LYS A 18 11.93 15.78 29.70
CA LYS A 18 11.69 17.22 29.86
C LYS A 18 12.90 18.04 29.44
N LEU A 19 14.11 17.61 29.81
CA LEU A 19 15.36 18.29 29.41
C LEU A 19 15.59 18.19 27.90
N ALA A 20 15.32 17.02 27.30
CA ALA A 20 15.42 16.83 25.85
C ALA A 20 14.44 17.73 25.09
N VAL A 21 13.18 17.80 25.52
CA VAL A 21 12.17 18.71 24.95
C VAL A 21 12.58 20.17 25.12
N PHE A 22 13.08 20.55 26.29
CA PHE A 22 13.59 21.89 26.54
C PHE A 22 14.78 22.23 25.64
N ALA A 23 15.75 21.33 25.47
CA ALA A 23 16.89 21.54 24.58
C ALA A 23 16.46 21.64 23.10
N ALA A 24 15.54 20.78 22.65
CA ALA A 24 14.97 20.83 21.31
C ALA A 24 14.26 22.16 21.03
N ASP A 25 13.67 22.79 22.05
CA ASP A 25 13.06 24.13 21.91
C ASP A 25 14.07 25.22 21.56
N PHE A 26 15.34 25.12 22.00
CA PHE A 26 16.40 26.08 21.67
C PHE A 26 17.12 25.78 20.35
N LEU A 27 17.21 24.48 20.00
CA LEU A 27 17.86 24.02 18.76
C LEU A 27 16.90 24.00 17.58
N HIS A 28 15.66 24.45 17.78
CA HIS A 28 14.60 24.39 16.80
C HIS A 28 15.00 25.07 15.46
N ASP A 29 15.58 26.27 15.51
CA ASP A 29 16.00 27.02 14.32
C ASP A 29 17.21 26.38 13.61
N ASP A 30 17.91 25.45 14.27
CA ASP A 30 19.08 24.76 13.71
C ASP A 30 18.68 23.52 12.88
N ALA A 31 17.47 22.98 13.04
CA ALA A 31 17.03 21.77 12.34
C ALA A 31 17.07 21.87 10.79
N PRO A 32 16.65 22.98 10.15
CA PRO A 32 16.85 23.21 8.73
C PRO A 32 18.31 23.10 8.28
N THR A 33 19.22 23.71 9.05
CA THR A 33 20.67 23.69 8.78
C THR A 33 21.25 22.29 8.95
N LEU A 34 20.82 21.55 9.97
CA LEU A 34 21.22 20.16 10.17
C LEU A 34 20.74 19.26 9.02
N LEU A 35 19.50 19.43 8.54
CA LEU A 35 19.00 18.73 7.35
C LEU A 35 19.81 19.09 6.10
N TYR A 36 20.19 20.36 5.94
CA TYR A 36 21.03 20.79 4.83
C TYR A 36 22.41 20.10 4.87
N HIS A 37 23.07 20.08 6.03
CA HIS A 37 24.38 19.43 6.19
C HIS A 37 24.32 17.91 6.05
N ALA A 38 23.22 17.26 6.45
CA ALA A 38 23.02 15.83 6.21
C ALA A 38 23.07 15.48 4.71
N ASN A 39 22.76 16.44 3.83
CA ASN A 39 22.81 16.26 2.39
C ASN A 39 24.17 16.59 1.75
N ASP A 40 25.19 17.00 2.52
CA ASP A 40 26.53 17.28 1.97
C ASP A 40 27.23 15.98 1.58
N PRO A 41 27.42 15.69 0.27
CA PRO A 41 28.03 14.44 -0.18
C PRO A 41 29.52 14.33 0.20
N LYS A 42 30.16 15.42 0.65
CA LYS A 42 31.57 15.42 1.07
C LYS A 42 31.76 14.98 2.52
N ALA A 43 30.70 15.01 3.34
CA ALA A 43 30.77 14.60 4.73
C ALA A 43 30.68 13.07 4.88
N PRO A 44 31.32 12.46 5.89
CA PRO A 44 31.20 11.02 6.11
C PRO A 44 29.74 10.62 6.43
N LEU A 45 29.28 9.50 5.87
CA LEU A 45 27.88 9.05 5.94
C LEU A 45 27.33 8.95 7.38
N VAL A 46 28.14 8.47 8.33
CA VAL A 46 27.74 8.39 9.75
C VAL A 46 27.45 9.76 10.38
N HIS A 47 28.21 10.80 9.99
CA HIS A 47 27.99 12.16 10.49
C HIS A 47 26.73 12.77 9.89
N ARG A 48 26.51 12.53 8.59
CA ARG A 48 25.30 12.93 7.88
C ARG A 48 24.06 12.29 8.48
N LEU A 49 24.13 10.98 8.81
CA LEU A 49 23.05 10.26 9.48
C LEU A 49 22.77 10.79 10.89
N GLY A 50 23.82 11.08 11.68
CA GLY A 50 23.65 11.70 13.00
C GLY A 50 22.95 13.06 12.92
N GLN A 51 23.39 13.93 11.99
CA GLN A 51 22.75 15.24 11.76
C GLN A 51 21.28 15.10 11.35
N PHE A 52 20.99 14.14 10.46
CA PHE A 52 19.64 13.85 10.01
C PHE A 52 18.73 13.40 11.16
N VAL A 53 19.16 12.41 11.95
CA VAL A 53 18.37 11.88 13.08
C VAL A 53 18.09 12.96 14.11
N VAL A 54 19.11 13.77 14.48
CA VAL A 54 18.94 14.88 15.42
C VAL A 54 17.93 15.90 14.88
N ALA A 55 18.03 16.24 13.59
CA ALA A 55 17.08 17.16 12.98
C ALA A 55 15.63 16.63 13.02
N LEU A 56 15.41 15.35 12.72
CA LEU A 56 14.08 14.73 12.81
C LEU A 56 13.50 14.80 14.23
N HIS A 57 14.32 14.55 15.24
CA HIS A 57 13.89 14.64 16.64
C HIS A 57 13.55 16.07 17.07
N ILE A 58 14.34 17.06 16.64
CA ILE A 58 14.02 18.47 16.90
C ILE A 58 12.69 18.84 16.23
N LEU A 59 12.48 18.38 14.99
CA LEU A 59 11.26 18.62 14.21
C LEU A 59 10.04 17.84 14.74
N SER A 60 10.22 16.73 15.46
CA SER A 60 9.09 15.97 16.02
C SER A 60 8.52 16.63 17.28
N VAL A 61 9.35 17.36 18.03
CA VAL A 61 8.94 18.10 19.25
C VAL A 61 8.11 19.36 18.92
N LYS A 62 8.45 20.07 17.83
CA LYS A 62 7.75 21.29 17.40
C LYS A 62 6.87 21.00 16.20
N LYS A 63 5.60 21.45 16.19
CA LYS A 63 4.73 21.33 15.00
C LYS A 63 5.44 21.94 13.78
N PRO A 64 5.79 21.17 12.72
CA PRO A 64 6.64 21.66 11.63
C PRO A 64 6.05 22.78 10.76
N ARG A 65 4.80 23.16 11.01
CA ARG A 65 4.08 24.19 10.24
C ARG A 65 4.73 25.57 10.27
N SER A 66 5.62 25.86 11.22
CA SER A 66 6.27 27.18 11.37
C SER A 66 7.65 27.28 10.72
N ILE A 67 8.26 26.16 10.32
CA ILE A 67 9.72 26.05 10.16
C ILE A 67 10.14 26.11 8.68
N MET A 68 9.27 25.66 7.78
CA MET A 68 9.75 25.04 6.54
C MET A 68 9.75 25.92 5.29
N ASP A 69 9.25 27.16 5.37
CA ASP A 69 9.14 28.04 4.20
C ASP A 69 10.11 29.23 4.19
N SER A 70 10.56 29.71 5.35
CA SER A 70 11.40 30.93 5.43
C SER A 70 12.84 30.71 5.92
N GLN A 71 13.18 29.53 6.46
CA GLN A 71 14.48 29.26 7.10
C GLN A 71 15.37 28.25 6.35
N MET A 72 14.88 27.63 5.27
CA MET A 72 15.72 26.77 4.43
C MET A 72 16.60 27.61 3.48
N PRO A 73 17.90 27.31 3.35
CA PRO A 73 18.78 28.01 2.41
C PRO A 73 18.47 27.60 0.96
N GLY A 74 17.38 28.10 0.39
CA GLY A 74 16.99 27.88 -1.00
C GLY A 74 15.48 27.81 -1.22
N SER A 75 15.04 28.04 -2.46
CA SER A 75 13.65 27.82 -2.92
C SER A 75 13.38 26.31 -3.04
N PHE A 76 13.35 25.59 -1.92
CA PHE A 76 13.06 24.16 -1.93
C PHE A 76 11.55 23.91 -1.77
N SER A 77 11.02 23.09 -2.68
CA SER A 77 9.65 22.57 -2.71
C SER A 77 9.27 21.77 -1.45
N SER A 78 10.22 21.01 -0.90
CA SER A 78 10.14 20.29 0.37
C SER A 78 11.53 20.15 0.98
N PRO A 79 11.74 20.43 2.27
CA PRO A 79 13.06 20.32 2.90
C PRO A 79 13.53 18.87 3.09
N PHE A 80 12.62 17.91 2.96
CA PHE A 80 12.93 16.48 3.13
C PHE A 80 13.25 15.80 1.80
N GLU A 81 12.83 16.36 0.67
CA GLU A 81 13.06 15.77 -0.65
C GLU A 81 14.56 15.70 -1.02
N PRO A 82 15.41 16.72 -0.75
CA PRO A 82 16.85 16.64 -0.97
C PRO A 82 17.55 15.51 -0.20
N SER A 83 16.90 14.96 0.83
CA SER A 83 17.43 13.83 1.61
C SER A 83 17.10 12.44 1.07
N LEU A 84 16.32 12.34 -0.02
CA LEU A 84 16.03 11.07 -0.70
C LEU A 84 17.31 10.33 -1.16
N PRO A 85 18.27 10.96 -1.88
CA PRO A 85 19.48 10.27 -2.31
C PRO A 85 20.35 9.81 -1.13
N PHE A 86 20.47 10.67 -0.11
CA PHE A 86 21.15 10.34 1.15
C PHE A 86 20.55 9.10 1.82
N LEU A 87 19.22 9.03 1.92
CA LEU A 87 18.59 7.88 2.58
C LEU A 87 18.69 6.60 1.79
N ARG A 88 18.68 6.66 0.46
CA ARG A 88 19.01 5.49 -0.39
C ARG A 88 20.42 4.97 -0.08
N GLU A 89 21.38 5.87 0.06
CA GLU A 89 22.75 5.54 0.46
C GLU A 89 22.79 4.88 1.84
N VAL A 90 22.04 5.39 2.83
CA VAL A 90 21.94 4.80 4.19
C VAL A 90 21.30 3.42 4.17
N ILE A 91 20.19 3.23 3.45
CA ILE A 91 19.45 1.95 3.40
C ILE A 91 20.33 0.83 2.82
N GLN A 92 21.24 1.16 1.91
CA GLN A 92 22.19 0.20 1.34
C GLN A 92 23.33 -0.20 2.30
N GLN A 93 23.46 0.46 3.46
CA GLN A 93 24.52 0.23 4.42
C GLN A 93 24.00 -0.53 5.65
N PRO A 94 24.20 -1.86 5.76
CA PRO A 94 23.60 -2.68 6.82
C PRO A 94 24.05 -2.31 8.24
N GLU A 95 25.22 -1.67 8.36
CA GLU A 95 25.81 -1.21 9.62
C GLU A 95 25.24 0.14 10.10
N LEU A 96 24.62 0.90 9.20
CA LEU A 96 23.98 2.18 9.50
C LEU A 96 22.48 2.03 9.40
N ARG A 97 21.81 1.74 10.52
CA ARG A 97 20.36 1.57 10.55
C ARG A 97 19.68 2.81 11.11
N LEU A 98 18.84 3.42 10.28
CA LEU A 98 17.82 4.34 10.77
C LEU A 98 16.71 3.50 11.43
N GLY A 99 16.21 3.94 12.59
CA GLY A 99 15.08 3.27 13.23
C GLY A 99 13.81 3.40 12.38
N GLU A 100 12.90 2.44 12.52
CA GLU A 100 11.64 2.43 11.77
C GLU A 100 10.79 3.68 12.05
N GLU A 101 10.84 4.19 13.29
CA GLU A 101 10.07 5.36 13.71
C GLU A 101 10.58 6.65 13.07
N GLU A 102 11.90 6.86 13.05
CA GLU A 102 12.53 7.99 12.38
C GLU A 102 12.28 7.95 10.87
N LEU A 103 12.36 6.74 10.28
CA LEU A 103 12.11 6.51 8.87
C LEU A 103 10.65 6.79 8.50
N LEU A 104 9.69 6.30 9.30
CA LEU A 104 8.26 6.58 9.10
C LEU A 104 7.91 8.05 9.33
N PHE A 105 8.50 8.68 10.35
CA PHE A 105 8.32 10.10 10.60
C PHE A 105 8.79 10.92 9.39
N TRP A 106 10.00 10.64 8.89
CA TRP A 106 10.53 11.32 7.71
C TRP A 106 9.68 11.04 6.46
N LEU A 107 9.35 9.77 6.18
CA LEU A 107 8.50 9.39 5.05
C LEU A 107 7.16 10.11 5.10
N TRP A 108 6.56 10.24 6.29
CA TRP A 108 5.33 10.99 6.47
C TRP A 108 5.49 12.45 6.06
N TRP A 109 6.59 13.10 6.43
CA TRP A 109 6.80 14.48 6.00
C TRP A 109 7.10 14.61 4.52
N VAL A 110 7.81 13.66 3.90
CA VAL A 110 7.98 13.63 2.45
C VAL A 110 6.63 13.50 1.77
N VAL A 111 5.89 12.43 2.07
CA VAL A 111 4.59 12.12 1.45
C VAL A 111 3.56 13.21 1.75
N ALA A 112 3.26 13.47 3.03
CA ALA A 112 2.17 14.36 3.42
C ALA A 112 2.46 15.85 3.16
N SER A 113 3.72 16.27 3.03
CA SER A 113 4.05 17.67 2.69
C SER A 113 4.17 17.90 1.20
N HIS A 114 4.58 16.90 0.40
CA HIS A 114 4.59 17.04 -1.06
C HIS A 114 3.18 17.20 -1.62
N LEU A 115 2.26 16.36 -1.16
CA LEU A 115 0.85 16.34 -1.56
C LEU A 115 0.14 17.69 -1.38
N ARG A 116 0.62 18.54 -0.47
CA ARG A 116 0.02 19.85 -0.19
C ARG A 116 0.56 20.99 -1.06
N LYS A 117 1.72 20.80 -1.71
CA LYS A 117 2.43 21.88 -2.42
C LYS A 117 2.56 21.64 -3.91
N PHE A 118 2.62 20.38 -4.35
CA PHE A 118 2.69 20.00 -5.76
C PHE A 118 1.60 18.98 -6.06
N PRO A 119 0.60 19.30 -6.90
CA PRO A 119 -0.27 18.27 -7.47
C PRO A 119 0.57 17.21 -8.18
N TRP A 120 0.24 15.93 -7.96
CA TRP A 120 0.82 14.80 -8.68
C TRP A 120 0.79 14.99 -10.20
N ASP A 121 -0.19 15.73 -10.68
CA ASP A 121 -0.46 16.04 -12.09
C ASP A 121 0.68 16.80 -12.79
N THR A 122 1.57 17.44 -12.01
CA THR A 122 2.76 18.14 -12.53
C THR A 122 4.07 17.44 -12.18
N MET A 123 4.00 16.33 -11.45
CA MET A 123 5.16 15.58 -11.01
C MET A 123 5.64 14.67 -12.14
N PRO A 124 6.91 14.79 -12.58
CA PRO A 124 7.48 13.84 -13.54
C PRO A 124 7.32 12.43 -13.01
N LEU A 125 6.93 11.50 -13.87
CA LEU A 125 6.71 10.11 -13.52
C LEU A 125 7.96 9.49 -12.89
N GLU A 126 9.17 9.85 -13.34
CA GLU A 126 10.42 9.40 -12.73
C GLU A 126 10.59 9.91 -11.29
N LYS A 127 10.02 11.08 -10.98
CA LYS A 127 10.08 11.69 -9.65
C LYS A 127 9.05 11.08 -8.70
N ALA A 128 7.85 10.79 -9.20
CA ALA A 128 6.88 9.98 -8.48
C ALA A 128 7.51 8.62 -8.18
N TYR A 129 8.03 7.95 -9.20
CA TYR A 129 8.76 6.70 -9.03
C TYR A 129 9.96 6.82 -8.12
N SER A 130 10.68 7.95 -8.03
CA SER A 130 11.83 8.03 -7.13
C SER A 130 11.46 8.10 -5.64
N ILE A 131 10.35 8.78 -5.30
CA ILE A 131 9.75 8.75 -3.96
C ILE A 131 9.20 7.35 -3.67
N LEU A 132 8.59 6.75 -4.68
CA LEU A 132 8.01 5.42 -4.59
C LEU A 132 9.08 4.33 -4.59
N GLU A 133 10.25 4.50 -5.21
CA GLU A 133 11.39 3.56 -5.27
C GLU A 133 12.05 3.39 -3.91
N VAL A 134 11.96 4.43 -3.06
CA VAL A 134 12.34 4.35 -1.64
C VAL A 134 11.25 3.60 -0.85
N GLY A 135 10.04 3.42 -1.37
CA GLY A 135 8.91 2.74 -0.70
C GLY A 135 8.45 1.39 -1.29
N LEU A 136 8.71 1.13 -2.57
CA LEU A 136 8.05 0.20 -3.49
C LEU A 136 8.93 0.00 -4.73
N ALA A 137 8.97 -1.22 -5.28
CA ALA A 137 9.96 -1.69 -6.26
C ALA A 137 10.30 -0.74 -7.44
N PRO A 138 11.54 -0.81 -8.00
CA PRO A 138 11.81 -0.30 -9.33
C PRO A 138 11.26 -1.27 -10.41
N PHE A 139 10.50 -0.76 -11.37
CA PHE A 139 10.26 -1.47 -12.64
C PHE A 139 11.08 -0.79 -13.74
N VAL A 140 11.98 -1.57 -14.35
CA VAL A 140 12.80 -1.21 -15.50
C VAL A 140 12.02 -1.53 -16.77
N LEU A 141 11.90 -0.55 -17.67
CA LEU A 141 11.59 -0.82 -19.07
C LEU A 141 12.79 -1.54 -19.71
N ALA A 142 12.54 -2.76 -20.19
CA ALA A 142 13.30 -3.53 -21.16
C ALA A 142 14.69 -4.09 -20.76
N ASP A 143 14.81 -5.41 -20.94
CA ASP A 143 16.03 -6.17 -21.24
C ASP A 143 17.31 -5.75 -20.50
N CYS A 144 17.40 -6.06 -19.20
CA CYS A 144 18.66 -6.46 -18.56
C CYS A 144 18.31 -7.19 -17.25
N ALA A 145 18.85 -8.39 -17.08
CA ALA A 145 18.94 -9.02 -15.77
C ALA A 145 19.80 -8.10 -14.87
N VAL A 146 19.16 -7.33 -13.99
CA VAL A 146 19.84 -6.51 -12.99
C VAL A 146 19.26 -6.86 -11.63
N GLU A 147 20.18 -7.14 -10.72
CA GLU A 147 20.02 -7.56 -9.34
C GLU A 147 18.88 -6.79 -8.63
N ARG A 148 18.12 -7.51 -7.81
CA ARG A 148 17.08 -6.96 -6.92
C ARG A 148 17.64 -5.76 -6.17
N SER A 149 17.20 -4.57 -6.55
CA SER A 149 17.42 -3.37 -5.75
C SER A 149 16.46 -3.44 -4.56
N ASP A 150 16.99 -3.84 -3.40
CA ASP A 150 16.32 -3.90 -2.09
C ASP A 150 16.07 -2.48 -1.52
N SER A 151 15.66 -1.52 -2.36
CA SER A 151 15.43 -0.13 -1.95
C SER A 151 14.02 0.13 -1.41
N GLN A 152 13.21 -0.91 -1.19
CA GLN A 152 11.84 -0.77 -0.70
C GLN A 152 11.80 -0.62 0.82
N VAL A 153 11.26 0.50 1.32
CA VAL A 153 11.09 0.73 2.75
C VAL A 153 9.66 0.51 3.21
N LEU A 154 8.69 1.18 2.58
CA LEU A 154 7.30 1.21 3.07
C LEU A 154 6.63 -0.17 3.00
N THR A 155 6.87 -0.92 1.94
CA THR A 155 6.20 -2.22 1.73
C THR A 155 6.65 -3.29 2.73
N PRO A 156 7.96 -3.51 2.95
CA PRO A 156 8.43 -4.38 4.03
C PRO A 156 8.01 -3.89 5.41
N LEU A 157 8.05 -2.57 5.70
CA LEU A 157 7.60 -2.04 6.99
C LEU A 157 6.12 -2.31 7.23
N ALA A 158 5.26 -2.07 6.24
CA ALA A 158 3.82 -2.30 6.34
C ALA A 158 3.48 -3.78 6.49
N ALA A 159 4.24 -4.66 5.82
CA ALA A 159 3.98 -6.10 5.83
C ALA A 159 4.60 -6.85 7.03
N GLN A 160 5.81 -6.47 7.45
CA GLN A 160 6.67 -7.30 8.30
C GLN A 160 7.23 -6.62 9.55
N SER A 161 7.07 -5.30 9.75
CA SER A 161 7.55 -4.65 10.98
C SER A 161 7.03 -5.38 12.21
N PRO A 162 7.84 -5.64 13.24
CA PRO A 162 7.38 -6.29 14.47
C PRO A 162 6.35 -5.42 15.21
N SER A 163 6.43 -4.10 15.09
CA SER A 163 5.51 -3.15 15.72
C SER A 163 4.20 -3.04 14.93
N PRO A 164 3.04 -3.40 15.52
CA PRO A 164 1.74 -3.23 14.86
C PRO A 164 1.45 -1.77 14.50
N ALA A 165 1.93 -0.82 15.32
CA ALA A 165 1.76 0.61 15.05
C ALA A 165 2.55 1.04 13.81
N ASN A 166 3.79 0.56 13.65
CA ASN A 166 4.62 0.87 12.48
C ASN A 166 4.04 0.25 11.21
N ARG A 167 3.55 -1.00 11.28
CA ARG A 167 2.84 -1.63 10.16
C ARG A 167 1.64 -0.78 9.71
N PHE A 168 0.82 -0.34 10.66
CA PHE A 168 -0.35 0.49 10.40
C PHE A 168 0.03 1.85 9.80
N LEU A 169 1.02 2.53 10.36
CA LEU A 169 1.48 3.85 9.86
C LEU A 169 2.09 3.73 8.45
N ALA A 170 2.88 2.70 8.19
CA ALA A 170 3.44 2.43 6.87
C ALA A 170 2.34 2.16 5.83
N TYR A 171 1.35 1.32 6.17
CA TYR A 171 0.19 1.07 5.30
C TYR A 171 -0.63 2.35 5.07
N THR A 172 -0.84 3.15 6.12
CA THR A 172 -1.54 4.43 6.01
C THR A 172 -0.80 5.38 5.06
N LEU A 173 0.53 5.41 5.09
CA LEU A 173 1.32 6.20 4.15
C LEU A 173 1.18 5.72 2.71
N LEU A 174 1.19 4.40 2.48
CA LEU A 174 0.90 3.82 1.17
C LEU A 174 -0.50 4.21 0.69
N ASP A 175 -1.50 4.16 1.57
CA ASP A 175 -2.86 4.57 1.26
C ASP A 175 -2.96 6.06 0.89
N HIS A 176 -2.28 6.95 1.62
CA HIS A 176 -2.24 8.38 1.28
C HIS A 176 -1.53 8.64 -0.04
N LEU A 177 -0.38 7.98 -0.26
CA LEU A 177 0.36 8.05 -1.52
C LEU A 177 -0.54 7.71 -2.71
N ILE A 178 -1.31 6.63 -2.59
CA ILE A 178 -2.17 6.15 -3.67
C ILE A 178 -3.47 6.96 -3.77
N SER A 179 -4.11 7.32 -2.67
CA SER A 179 -5.44 7.94 -2.68
C SER A 179 -5.44 9.44 -3.02
N ASP A 180 -4.34 10.15 -2.77
CA ASP A 180 -4.30 11.61 -2.93
C ASP A 180 -3.84 12.06 -4.33
N PHE A 181 -3.75 11.15 -5.31
CA PHE A 181 -3.42 11.49 -6.71
C PHE A 181 -4.38 12.53 -7.33
N ASP A 182 -5.66 12.54 -6.93
CA ASP A 182 -6.70 13.29 -7.63
C ASP A 182 -7.20 14.54 -6.92
N ARG A 183 -6.65 14.85 -5.74
CA ARG A 183 -7.27 15.81 -4.81
C ARG A 183 -6.86 17.26 -5.00
N VAL A 184 -6.34 17.65 -6.16
CA VAL A 184 -5.94 19.05 -6.39
C VAL A 184 -6.95 19.80 -7.27
N PRO A 185 -7.70 20.76 -6.71
CA PRO A 185 -8.63 21.58 -7.48
C PRO A 185 -7.90 22.41 -8.53
N GLY A 186 -8.36 22.36 -9.79
CA GLY A 186 -7.85 23.20 -10.88
C GLY A 186 -6.83 22.55 -11.82
N SER A 187 -6.65 21.23 -11.72
CA SER A 187 -5.81 20.43 -12.62
C SER A 187 -6.46 20.24 -13.99
N THR A 188 -5.82 20.75 -15.06
CA THR A 188 -6.34 20.66 -16.44
C THR A 188 -5.42 19.93 -17.41
N GLY A 189 -4.40 19.21 -16.93
CA GLY A 189 -3.49 18.49 -17.82
C GLY A 189 -2.73 17.41 -17.09
N HIS A 190 -2.92 16.16 -17.53
CA HIS A 190 -2.22 14.93 -17.11
C HIS A 190 -2.92 14.00 -16.09
N LEU A 191 -4.24 14.09 -15.90
CA LEU A 191 -5.05 13.09 -15.16
C LEU A 191 -4.70 11.63 -15.54
N VAL A 192 -4.56 11.35 -16.83
CA VAL A 192 -4.23 10.00 -17.34
C VAL A 192 -2.80 9.55 -16.96
N ALA A 193 -1.82 10.46 -16.90
CA ALA A 193 -0.45 10.09 -16.52
C ALA A 193 -0.33 9.80 -15.02
N GLY A 194 -1.04 10.57 -14.18
CA GLY A 194 -1.14 10.33 -12.75
C GLY A 194 -1.84 8.99 -12.45
N GLU A 195 -2.97 8.72 -13.10
CA GLU A 195 -3.68 7.45 -12.97
C GLU A 195 -2.87 6.26 -13.48
N ALA A 196 -2.08 6.42 -14.54
CA ALA A 196 -1.18 5.37 -15.02
C ALA A 196 -0.12 5.02 -13.96
N ALA A 197 0.42 6.02 -13.27
CA ALA A 197 1.34 5.82 -12.14
C ALA A 197 0.64 5.11 -10.97
N GLN A 198 -0.57 5.57 -10.62
CA GLN A 198 -1.38 4.97 -9.57
C GLN A 198 -1.71 3.49 -9.87
N MET A 199 -2.07 3.18 -11.12
CA MET A 199 -2.34 1.81 -11.57
C MET A 199 -1.08 0.93 -11.55
N ALA A 200 0.06 1.47 -11.96
CA ALA A 200 1.34 0.78 -11.87
C ALA A 200 1.71 0.44 -10.40
N LEU A 201 1.48 1.36 -9.47
CA LEU A 201 1.73 1.12 -8.05
C LEU A 201 0.82 0.05 -7.46
N LEU A 202 -0.48 0.13 -7.78
CA LEU A 202 -1.44 -0.87 -7.35
C LEU A 202 -1.10 -2.24 -7.94
N ARG A 203 -0.58 -2.29 -9.17
CA ARG A 203 -0.05 -3.53 -9.77
C ARG A 203 1.13 -4.08 -8.97
N VAL A 204 2.11 -3.25 -8.64
CA VAL A 204 3.27 -3.67 -7.84
C VAL A 204 2.82 -4.21 -6.49
N LEU A 205 1.88 -3.53 -5.82
CA LEU A 205 1.37 -3.94 -4.51
C LEU A 205 0.50 -5.21 -4.55
N ALA A 206 -0.45 -5.29 -5.47
CA ALA A 206 -1.44 -6.37 -5.52
C ALA A 206 -0.94 -7.62 -6.25
N VAL A 207 -0.01 -7.47 -7.20
CA VAL A 207 0.45 -8.55 -8.09
C VAL A 207 1.90 -8.96 -7.79
N GLU A 208 2.81 -7.99 -7.74
CA GLU A 208 4.26 -8.28 -7.71
C GLU A 208 4.84 -8.36 -6.29
N CYS A 209 4.13 -7.83 -5.29
CA CYS A 209 4.63 -7.77 -3.92
C CYS A 209 4.90 -9.18 -3.38
N PRO A 210 6.07 -9.44 -2.79
CA PRO A 210 6.39 -10.76 -2.24
C PRO A 210 5.54 -11.11 -1.02
N PHE A 211 4.97 -10.12 -0.32
CA PHE A 211 4.23 -10.32 0.92
C PHE A 211 2.72 -10.54 0.64
N ALA A 212 2.21 -11.72 0.96
CA ALA A 212 0.81 -12.10 0.69
C ALA A 212 -0.20 -11.17 1.37
N ASN A 213 0.03 -10.84 2.64
CA ASN A 213 -0.80 -9.89 3.39
C ASN A 213 -0.86 -8.51 2.75
N MET A 214 0.23 -8.06 2.12
CA MET A 214 0.24 -6.79 1.39
C MET A 214 -0.53 -6.89 0.07
N ARG A 215 -0.38 -7.99 -0.68
CA ARG A 215 -1.17 -8.22 -1.90
C ARG A 215 -2.67 -8.20 -1.60
N ASP A 216 -3.08 -8.83 -0.51
CA ASP A 216 -4.49 -8.86 -0.08
C ASP A 216 -4.96 -7.47 0.36
N ALA A 217 -4.17 -6.76 1.18
CA ALA A 217 -4.51 -5.41 1.62
C ALA A 217 -4.54 -4.39 0.47
N ALA A 218 -3.77 -4.62 -0.60
CA ALA A 218 -3.75 -3.79 -1.80
C ALA A 218 -5.05 -3.91 -2.61
N VAL A 219 -5.75 -5.04 -2.57
CA VAL A 219 -7.11 -5.16 -3.15
C VAL A 219 -8.06 -4.14 -2.54
N GLY A 220 -7.96 -3.93 -1.21
CA GLY A 220 -8.70 -2.89 -0.50
C GLY A 220 -8.34 -1.46 -0.97
N LEU A 221 -7.07 -1.20 -1.30
CA LEU A 221 -6.63 0.08 -1.87
C LEU A 221 -7.21 0.29 -3.28
N VAL A 222 -7.19 -0.75 -4.13
CA VAL A 222 -7.84 -0.69 -5.45
C VAL A 222 -9.32 -0.37 -5.30
N LYS A 223 -10.03 -1.09 -4.42
CA LYS A 223 -11.44 -0.85 -4.11
C LYS A 223 -11.68 0.62 -3.77
N LYS A 224 -10.90 1.16 -2.83
CA LYS A 224 -11.02 2.56 -2.40
C LYS A 224 -10.82 3.55 -3.55
N VAL A 225 -9.80 3.34 -4.39
CA VAL A 225 -9.53 4.20 -5.55
C VAL A 225 -10.67 4.13 -6.56
N VAL A 226 -11.07 2.94 -6.98
CA VAL A 226 -12.15 2.76 -7.98
C VAL A 226 -13.45 3.40 -7.49
N LEU A 227 -13.82 3.22 -6.22
CA LEU A 227 -15.01 3.84 -5.65
C LEU A 227 -14.90 5.37 -5.59
N SER A 228 -13.76 5.90 -5.17
CA SER A 228 -13.52 7.35 -5.18
C SER A 228 -13.64 7.96 -6.59
N LYS A 229 -13.27 7.20 -7.63
CA LYS A 229 -13.41 7.61 -9.02
C LYS A 229 -14.86 7.53 -9.48
N LEU A 230 -15.57 6.46 -9.11
CA LEU A 230 -16.99 6.27 -9.43
C LEU A 230 -17.87 7.38 -8.83
N ASP A 231 -17.58 7.78 -7.60
CA ASP A 231 -18.29 8.86 -6.89
C ASP A 231 -17.97 10.26 -7.45
N SER A 232 -16.95 10.38 -8.29
CA SER A 232 -16.58 11.64 -8.94
C SER A 232 -17.22 11.77 -10.32
N ASP A 233 -17.91 12.89 -10.54
CA ASP A 233 -18.51 13.25 -11.83
C ASP A 233 -17.48 13.81 -12.84
N GLU A 234 -16.27 14.13 -12.38
CA GLU A 234 -15.21 14.77 -13.20
C GLU A 234 -14.32 13.75 -13.94
N THR A 235 -14.55 12.46 -13.77
CA THR A 235 -13.62 11.36 -14.15
C THR A 235 -14.10 10.54 -15.36
N ALA A 236 -14.75 11.18 -16.34
CA ALA A 236 -15.31 10.47 -17.51
C ALA A 236 -14.26 9.64 -18.28
N ASP A 237 -13.00 10.08 -18.30
CA ASP A 237 -11.89 9.43 -19.02
C ASP A 237 -10.91 8.67 -18.09
N SER A 238 -11.35 8.25 -16.90
CA SER A 238 -10.48 7.56 -15.93
C SER A 238 -10.10 6.13 -16.38
N LEU A 239 -8.82 5.79 -16.26
CA LEU A 239 -8.28 4.44 -16.49
C LEU A 239 -8.93 3.41 -15.56
N PHE A 240 -9.32 3.81 -14.35
CA PHE A 240 -10.03 2.93 -13.40
C PHE A 240 -11.50 2.71 -13.75
N LEU A 241 -12.07 3.52 -14.64
CA LEU A 241 -13.47 3.51 -15.07
C LEU A 241 -13.58 3.20 -16.57
N SER A 242 -12.65 2.41 -17.09
CA SER A 242 -12.65 1.92 -18.46
C SER A 242 -12.33 0.44 -18.48
N ASP A 243 -12.48 -0.18 -19.65
CA ASP A 243 -12.11 -1.58 -19.91
C ASP A 243 -10.64 -1.88 -19.58
N THR A 244 -9.78 -0.86 -19.57
CA THR A 244 -8.35 -0.98 -19.26
C THR A 244 -8.08 -1.60 -17.90
N LEU A 245 -8.89 -1.31 -16.87
CA LEU A 245 -8.73 -1.88 -15.53
C LEU A 245 -8.76 -3.42 -15.59
N PHE A 246 -9.83 -3.99 -16.14
CA PHE A 246 -10.01 -5.45 -16.19
C PHE A 246 -9.23 -6.12 -17.33
N ALA A 247 -8.77 -5.37 -18.33
CA ALA A 247 -7.82 -5.87 -19.32
C ALA A 247 -6.37 -5.93 -18.80
N SER A 248 -6.05 -5.22 -17.71
CA SER A 248 -4.69 -5.15 -17.16
C SER A 248 -4.33 -6.36 -16.28
N PRO A 249 -3.02 -6.63 -16.04
CA PRO A 249 -2.58 -7.64 -15.07
C PRO A 249 -3.13 -7.41 -13.66
N LEU A 250 -3.34 -6.15 -13.27
CA LEU A 250 -3.98 -5.80 -12.01
C LEU A 250 -5.42 -6.33 -11.98
N GLY A 251 -6.22 -6.01 -13.00
CA GLY A 251 -7.60 -6.51 -13.12
C GLY A 251 -7.69 -8.02 -13.13
N HIS A 252 -6.80 -8.71 -13.85
CA HIS A 252 -6.72 -10.17 -13.83
C HIS A 252 -6.49 -10.72 -12.41
N SER A 253 -5.59 -10.11 -11.63
CA SER A 253 -5.32 -10.54 -10.24
C SER A 253 -6.51 -10.31 -9.30
N LEU A 254 -7.32 -9.28 -9.55
CA LEU A 254 -8.53 -8.97 -8.76
C LEU A 254 -9.67 -9.95 -9.04
N LEU A 255 -9.72 -10.52 -10.25
CA LEU A 255 -10.79 -11.41 -10.71
C LEU A 255 -10.42 -12.91 -10.68
N THR A 256 -9.35 -13.27 -9.97
CA THR A 256 -8.87 -14.66 -9.88
C THR A 256 -8.93 -15.15 -8.45
N ALA A 257 -9.39 -16.38 -8.24
CA ALA A 257 -9.25 -17.09 -6.98
C ALA A 257 -7.76 -17.29 -6.70
N SER A 258 -7.28 -16.74 -5.59
CA SER A 258 -5.98 -17.10 -5.01
C SER A 258 -6.28 -17.86 -3.72
N PRO A 259 -5.98 -19.16 -3.65
CA PRO A 259 -5.04 -19.91 -4.49
C PRO A 259 -5.60 -20.19 -5.91
N PRO A 260 -4.72 -20.31 -6.93
CA PRO A 260 -5.15 -20.83 -8.21
C PRO A 260 -5.78 -22.21 -8.02
N SER A 261 -6.90 -22.45 -8.69
CA SER A 261 -7.55 -23.76 -8.70
C SER A 261 -6.55 -24.87 -9.04
N PRO A 262 -6.68 -26.09 -8.48
CA PRO A 262 -5.94 -27.26 -8.98
C PRO A 262 -6.22 -27.59 -10.46
N SER A 263 -7.18 -26.91 -11.09
CA SER A 263 -7.56 -27.09 -12.50
C SER A 263 -7.11 -25.97 -13.45
N SER A 264 -6.32 -24.98 -13.02
CA SER A 264 -5.78 -23.96 -13.93
C SER A 264 -4.39 -24.34 -14.46
N SER A 265 -4.37 -24.78 -15.73
CA SER A 265 -3.22 -25.01 -16.65
C SER A 265 -2.53 -26.39 -16.63
N ASP A 266 -2.69 -27.11 -17.75
CA ASP A 266 -1.73 -27.94 -18.49
C ASP A 266 -0.81 -28.95 -17.77
N VAL A 267 -1.13 -29.35 -16.54
CA VAL A 267 -0.44 -30.46 -15.84
C VAL A 267 -1.32 -31.72 -15.90
N PRO A 268 -0.79 -32.89 -16.33
CA PRO A 268 -1.57 -34.13 -16.43
C PRO A 268 -2.14 -34.56 -15.07
N PRO A 269 -3.26 -35.30 -15.06
CA PRO A 269 -4.14 -35.51 -13.89
C PRO A 269 -3.58 -36.55 -12.91
N ALA A 270 -2.39 -36.32 -12.36
CA ALA A 270 -1.73 -37.25 -11.45
C ALA A 270 -1.34 -36.66 -10.08
N ALA A 271 -1.62 -35.37 -9.81
CA ALA A 271 -1.43 -34.78 -8.48
C ALA A 271 -2.24 -33.49 -8.33
N THR A 272 -3.57 -33.59 -8.25
CA THR A 272 -4.39 -32.48 -7.75
C THR A 272 -4.09 -32.30 -6.27
N THR A 273 -3.31 -31.28 -5.92
CA THR A 273 -3.12 -30.88 -4.52
C THR A 273 -4.46 -30.39 -3.98
N SER A 274 -5.21 -31.27 -3.33
CA SER A 274 -6.41 -30.89 -2.60
C SER A 274 -6.00 -30.03 -1.40
N MET A 275 -6.25 -28.73 -1.46
CA MET A 275 -6.05 -27.82 -0.33
C MET A 275 -7.05 -28.13 0.78
N SER A 276 -6.60 -28.17 2.04
CA SER A 276 -7.50 -28.35 3.18
C SER A 276 -8.17 -27.03 3.57
N ALA A 277 -9.29 -27.11 4.30
CA ALA A 277 -9.98 -25.92 4.80
C ALA A 277 -9.10 -25.10 5.75
N GLU A 278 -8.28 -25.79 6.56
CA GLU A 278 -7.30 -25.15 7.46
C GLU A 278 -6.23 -24.39 6.68
N GLU A 279 -5.63 -25.01 5.67
CA GLU A 279 -4.63 -24.37 4.81
C GLU A 279 -5.19 -23.13 4.10
N PHE A 280 -6.45 -23.22 3.63
CA PHE A 280 -7.16 -22.09 3.04
C PHE A 280 -7.34 -20.93 4.04
N VAL A 281 -7.80 -21.23 5.26
CA VAL A 281 -7.99 -20.20 6.30
C VAL A 281 -6.65 -19.63 6.76
N GLU A 282 -5.58 -20.41 6.81
CA GLU A 282 -4.29 -19.85 7.22
C GLU A 282 -3.68 -18.92 6.16
N GLN A 283 -3.82 -19.27 4.87
CA GLN A 283 -3.00 -18.65 3.82
C GLN A 283 -3.78 -17.78 2.83
N TYR A 284 -5.08 -18.01 2.63
CA TYR A 284 -5.79 -17.47 1.46
C TYR A 284 -7.12 -16.76 1.76
N HIS A 285 -7.80 -17.05 2.88
CA HIS A 285 -9.13 -16.51 3.15
C HIS A 285 -9.22 -14.99 3.04
N ARG A 286 -8.22 -14.25 3.55
CA ARG A 286 -8.21 -12.77 3.55
C ARG A 286 -8.23 -12.21 2.14
N GLY A 287 -7.37 -12.74 1.28
CA GLY A 287 -7.30 -12.36 -0.11
C GLY A 287 -8.58 -12.68 -0.88
N VAL A 288 -9.19 -13.83 -0.62
CA VAL A 288 -10.46 -14.21 -1.26
C VAL A 288 -11.59 -13.29 -0.81
N MET A 289 -11.69 -13.01 0.48
CA MET A 289 -12.69 -12.08 1.03
C MET A 289 -12.59 -10.70 0.40
N GLU A 290 -11.38 -10.14 0.27
CA GLU A 290 -11.22 -8.82 -0.34
C GLU A 290 -11.60 -8.81 -1.83
N ARG A 291 -11.26 -9.86 -2.59
CA ARG A 291 -11.61 -9.97 -4.02
C ARG A 291 -13.11 -10.14 -4.23
N LEU A 292 -13.76 -11.02 -3.47
CA LEU A 292 -15.22 -11.18 -3.51
C LEU A 292 -15.93 -9.89 -3.07
N SER A 293 -15.44 -9.23 -2.02
CA SER A 293 -15.97 -7.94 -1.56
C SER A 293 -15.84 -6.87 -2.65
N PHE A 294 -14.69 -6.79 -3.32
CA PHE A 294 -14.47 -5.86 -4.43
C PHE A 294 -15.46 -6.09 -5.57
N VAL A 295 -15.58 -7.34 -6.06
CA VAL A 295 -16.52 -7.69 -7.13
C VAL A 295 -17.96 -7.40 -6.73
N TYR A 296 -18.37 -7.82 -5.52
CA TYR A 296 -19.73 -7.57 -5.02
C TYR A 296 -20.07 -6.08 -5.00
N VAL A 297 -19.18 -5.26 -4.45
CA VAL A 297 -19.41 -3.83 -4.31
C VAL A 297 -19.51 -3.17 -5.68
N LEU A 298 -18.62 -3.49 -6.62
CA LEU A 298 -18.69 -2.93 -7.96
C LEU A 298 -19.98 -3.33 -8.70
N LEU A 299 -20.39 -4.60 -8.64
CA LEU A 299 -21.65 -5.04 -9.26
C LEU A 299 -22.88 -4.33 -8.68
N LYS A 300 -22.84 -3.90 -7.41
CA LYS A 300 -23.95 -3.21 -6.76
C LYS A 300 -23.92 -1.69 -6.91
N GLN A 301 -22.74 -1.08 -6.99
CA GLN A 301 -22.59 0.38 -7.02
C GLN A 301 -22.41 0.94 -8.44
N ASP A 302 -21.75 0.22 -9.34
CA ASP A 302 -21.51 0.66 -10.71
C ASP A 302 -22.70 0.34 -11.63
N THR A 303 -23.86 0.96 -11.35
CA THR A 303 -25.11 0.71 -12.08
C THR A 303 -25.05 1.15 -13.55
N ALA A 304 -24.15 2.08 -13.88
CA ALA A 304 -23.91 2.55 -15.24
C ALA A 304 -22.85 1.71 -15.97
N ASN A 305 -22.27 0.71 -15.31
CA ASN A 305 -21.20 -0.15 -15.83
C ASN A 305 -20.00 0.63 -16.38
N ARG A 306 -19.62 1.73 -15.71
CA ARG A 306 -18.46 2.56 -16.07
C ARG A 306 -17.17 1.74 -16.02
N THR A 307 -17.00 0.89 -15.01
CA THR A 307 -15.83 0.02 -14.86
C THR A 307 -15.80 -1.16 -15.83
N HIS A 308 -16.87 -1.41 -16.61
CA HIS A 308 -17.06 -2.61 -17.42
C HIS A 308 -17.12 -3.94 -16.63
N ILE A 309 -17.35 -3.89 -15.31
CA ILE A 309 -17.51 -5.08 -14.45
C ILE A 309 -18.69 -5.97 -14.90
N ALA A 310 -19.77 -5.36 -15.36
CA ALA A 310 -20.99 -6.03 -15.82
C ALA A 310 -20.93 -6.45 -17.30
N SER A 311 -19.80 -6.23 -17.98
CA SER A 311 -19.66 -6.67 -19.37
C SER A 311 -19.65 -8.20 -19.47
N PRO A 312 -20.21 -8.82 -20.54
CA PRO A 312 -20.29 -10.27 -20.66
C PRO A 312 -18.91 -10.98 -20.56
N SER A 313 -17.86 -10.36 -21.10
CA SER A 313 -16.49 -10.89 -21.02
C SER A 313 -15.94 -10.87 -19.60
N THR A 314 -16.16 -9.78 -18.86
CA THR A 314 -15.72 -9.66 -17.46
C THR A 314 -16.52 -10.60 -16.55
N LEU A 315 -17.83 -10.69 -16.72
CA LEU A 315 -18.67 -11.64 -15.99
C LEU A 315 -18.28 -13.09 -16.26
N GLY A 316 -18.01 -13.45 -17.52
CA GLY A 316 -17.51 -14.79 -17.84
C GLY A 316 -16.17 -15.09 -17.17
N ARG A 317 -15.30 -14.09 -17.02
CA ARG A 317 -14.03 -14.24 -16.31
C ARG A 317 -14.23 -14.38 -14.80
N ILE A 318 -15.09 -13.57 -14.20
CA ILE A 318 -15.47 -13.68 -12.78
C ILE A 318 -15.96 -15.10 -12.49
N GLN A 319 -16.86 -15.63 -13.33
CA GLN A 319 -17.40 -16.98 -13.17
C GLN A 319 -16.28 -18.02 -13.22
N SER A 320 -15.53 -18.06 -14.33
CA SER A 320 -14.55 -19.11 -14.61
C SER A 320 -13.26 -19.03 -13.77
N SER A 321 -12.86 -17.83 -13.34
CA SER A 321 -11.56 -17.60 -12.68
C SER A 321 -11.67 -17.35 -11.18
N LEU A 322 -12.85 -16.98 -10.66
CA LEU A 322 -13.07 -16.69 -9.24
C LEU A 322 -14.17 -17.55 -8.63
N LEU A 323 -15.38 -17.55 -9.19
CA LEU A 323 -16.53 -18.20 -8.55
C LEU A 323 -16.48 -19.73 -8.68
N ASP A 324 -16.37 -20.27 -9.90
CA ASP A 324 -16.35 -21.73 -10.14
C ASP A 324 -15.23 -22.45 -9.37
N PRO A 325 -13.98 -21.92 -9.32
CA PRO A 325 -12.92 -22.50 -8.49
C PRO A 325 -13.26 -22.57 -7.01
N LEU A 326 -13.85 -21.51 -6.44
CA LEU A 326 -14.19 -21.46 -5.02
C LEU A 326 -15.35 -22.39 -4.68
N SER A 327 -16.40 -22.41 -5.50
CA SER A 327 -17.54 -23.31 -5.35
C SER A 327 -17.07 -24.78 -5.39
N SER A 328 -16.23 -25.13 -6.35
CA SER A 328 -15.65 -26.48 -6.48
C SER A 328 -14.80 -26.87 -5.25
N LEU A 329 -13.98 -25.94 -4.74
CA LEU A 329 -13.17 -26.16 -3.56
C LEU A 329 -14.03 -26.44 -2.32
N PHE A 330 -15.08 -25.65 -2.12
CA PHE A 330 -16.00 -25.78 -1.00
C PHE A 330 -16.88 -27.04 -1.05
N GLU A 331 -17.27 -27.50 -2.24
CA GLU A 331 -17.93 -28.78 -2.44
C GLU A 331 -17.00 -29.96 -2.10
N SER A 332 -15.71 -29.85 -2.45
CA SER A 332 -14.72 -30.90 -2.15
C SER A 332 -14.54 -31.12 -0.64
N TRP A 333 -14.59 -30.05 0.15
CA TRP A 333 -14.52 -30.15 1.61
C TRP A 333 -15.81 -30.70 2.21
N SER A 334 -16.96 -30.32 1.66
CA SER A 334 -18.27 -30.77 2.15
C SER A 334 -18.46 -32.27 1.91
N SER A 335 -17.97 -32.79 0.78
CA SER A 335 -17.98 -34.23 0.48
C SER A 335 -16.97 -35.01 1.34
N SER A 336 -15.80 -34.45 1.61
CA SER A 336 -14.75 -35.08 2.43
C SER A 336 -15.03 -35.05 3.94
N SER A 337 -15.72 -34.02 4.42
CA SER A 337 -16.04 -33.82 5.85
C SER A 337 -16.97 -34.89 6.42
N SER A 338 -17.73 -35.60 5.58
CA SER A 338 -18.59 -36.72 6.02
C SER A 338 -17.83 -37.90 6.65
N ALA A 339 -16.50 -37.97 6.47
CA ALA A 339 -15.63 -39.04 6.98
C ALA A 339 -14.50 -38.57 7.92
N ALA A 340 -14.34 -37.26 8.15
CA ALA A 340 -13.21 -36.68 8.88
C ALA A 340 -13.59 -36.15 10.26
N ALA A 341 -12.59 -35.94 11.13
CA ALA A 341 -12.77 -35.28 12.42
C ALA A 341 -13.37 -33.86 12.21
N PRO A 342 -14.23 -33.38 13.14
CA PRO A 342 -14.82 -32.06 13.02
C PRO A 342 -13.74 -30.98 12.98
N LEU A 343 -13.90 -30.02 12.06
CA LEU A 343 -13.05 -28.83 11.96
C LEU A 343 -13.08 -28.04 13.27
N ASP A 344 -12.02 -27.28 13.52
CA ASP A 344 -12.06 -26.27 14.59
C ASP A 344 -13.16 -25.24 14.30
N ALA A 345 -13.90 -24.85 15.35
CA ALA A 345 -15.07 -23.99 15.21
C ALA A 345 -14.73 -22.60 14.64
N ALA A 346 -13.52 -22.09 14.88
CA ALA A 346 -13.09 -20.81 14.31
C ALA A 346 -12.82 -20.95 12.80
N ILE A 347 -12.18 -22.04 12.38
CA ILE A 347 -11.91 -22.32 10.97
C ILE A 347 -13.22 -22.53 10.21
N GLN A 348 -14.17 -23.25 10.81
CA GLN A 348 -15.50 -23.45 10.22
C GLN A 348 -16.22 -22.11 10.02
N LEU A 349 -16.20 -21.22 11.02
CA LEU A 349 -16.81 -19.89 10.90
C LEU A 349 -16.20 -19.07 9.77
N GLU A 350 -14.87 -19.02 9.65
CA GLU A 350 -14.19 -18.29 8.57
C GLU A 350 -14.56 -18.82 7.19
N VAL A 351 -14.65 -20.15 7.03
CA VAL A 351 -15.10 -20.78 5.78
C VAL A 351 -16.56 -20.43 5.47
N GLU A 352 -17.44 -20.46 6.47
CA GLU A 352 -18.87 -20.11 6.30
C GLU A 352 -19.05 -18.63 5.88
N LEU A 353 -18.24 -17.71 6.42
CA LEU A 353 -18.26 -16.30 6.03
C LEU A 353 -17.87 -16.11 4.56
N VAL A 354 -16.86 -16.83 4.08
CA VAL A 354 -16.45 -16.77 2.67
C VAL A 354 -17.53 -17.37 1.76
N LYS A 355 -18.16 -18.48 2.17
CA LYS A 355 -19.28 -19.10 1.42
C LYS A 355 -20.48 -18.15 1.29
N ASP A 356 -20.90 -17.51 2.38
CA ASP A 356 -22.01 -16.56 2.34
C ASP A 356 -21.70 -15.38 1.40
N LEU A 357 -20.46 -14.87 1.41
CA LEU A 357 -20.06 -13.81 0.49
C LEU A 357 -20.02 -14.28 -0.97
N LEU A 358 -19.56 -15.51 -1.22
CA LEU A 358 -19.56 -16.12 -2.55
C LEU A 358 -21.00 -16.21 -3.10
N ASP A 359 -21.94 -16.72 -2.31
CA ASP A 359 -23.36 -16.83 -2.69
C ASP A 359 -23.97 -15.45 -3.03
N ARG A 360 -23.59 -14.41 -2.27
CA ARG A 360 -24.01 -13.03 -2.55
C ARG A 360 -23.45 -12.49 -3.86
N VAL A 361 -22.19 -12.81 -4.18
CA VAL A 361 -21.57 -12.42 -5.46
C VAL A 361 -22.24 -13.15 -6.62
N GLU A 362 -22.47 -14.46 -6.52
CA GLU A 362 -23.21 -15.23 -7.53
C GLU A 362 -24.64 -14.68 -7.73
N GLY A 363 -25.30 -14.28 -6.64
CA GLY A 363 -26.58 -13.58 -6.70
C GLY A 363 -26.50 -12.27 -7.49
N ALA A 364 -25.51 -11.43 -7.18
CA ALA A 364 -25.29 -10.16 -7.87
C ALA A 364 -24.99 -10.35 -9.36
N VAL A 365 -24.17 -11.33 -9.75
CA VAL A 365 -23.90 -11.67 -11.16
C VAL A 365 -25.19 -12.04 -11.89
N ARG A 366 -26.03 -12.89 -11.29
CA ARG A 366 -27.32 -13.30 -11.86
C ARG A 366 -28.31 -12.13 -12.00
N GLU A 367 -28.30 -11.19 -11.06
CA GLU A 367 -29.13 -9.99 -11.14
C GLU A 367 -28.74 -9.09 -12.31
N VAL A 368 -27.45 -8.89 -12.54
CA VAL A 368 -26.92 -8.02 -13.60
C VAL A 368 -27.06 -8.63 -15.00
N GLN A 369 -27.14 -9.96 -15.11
CA GLN A 369 -27.36 -10.66 -16.37
C GLN A 369 -28.83 -10.69 -16.83
N ARG A 370 -29.78 -10.31 -15.97
CA ARG A 370 -31.21 -10.22 -16.29
C ARG A 370 -31.56 -8.86 -16.88
#